data_AF-A0A1G5S827-F1
#
_entry.id   AF-A0A1G5S827-F1
#
_cell.length_a   1.000
_cell.length_b   1.000
_cell.length_c   1.000
_cell.angle_alpha   90.00
_cell.angle_beta   90.00
_cell.angle_gamma   90.00
#
_symmetry.space_group_name_H-M   'P 1'
#
loop_
_entity.id
_entity.type
_entity.pdbx_description
1 polymer ?
#
loop_
_entity_poly.entity_id
_entity_poly.type
_entity_poly.pdbx_seq_one_letter_code
_entity_poly.pdbx_strand_id
1 'polypeptide(L)'
;MVEDQSLVNVKCPMCETTLVTVEMGEEVKGPFQHKCGKCKRYWRVDYTKKVVTHVRGKVEKTPIKKWLLDLKTGESKPHIH
;
A
#
# COMPACT_ATOMS: atom_id res chain seq x y z
N MET A 1 -0.54 -16.12 -26.89
CA MET A 1 0.35 -15.05 -26.39
C MET A 1 -0.15 -14.75 -24.99
N VAL A 2 0.58 -15.17 -23.96
CA VAL A 2 0.21 -14.81 -22.58
C VAL A 2 0.63 -13.36 -22.44
N GLU A 3 -0.33 -12.45 -22.38
CA GLU A 3 -0.05 -11.05 -22.08
C GLU A 3 0.78 -11.01 -20.80
N ASP A 4 1.91 -10.31 -20.84
CA ASP A 4 2.80 -10.09 -19.71
C ASP A 4 2.00 -9.34 -18.64
N GLN A 5 1.29 -10.08 -17.79
CA GLN A 5 0.54 -9.54 -16.66
C GLN A 5 1.57 -8.96 -15.71
N SER A 6 1.82 -7.66 -15.89
CA SER A 6 2.72 -6.92 -15.01
C SER A 6 2.10 -6.94 -13.61
N LEU A 7 2.81 -7.50 -12.64
CA LEU A 7 2.36 -7.53 -11.25
C LEU A 7 3.00 -6.38 -10.49
N VAL A 8 2.22 -5.70 -9.64
CA VAL A 8 2.72 -4.62 -8.79
C VAL A 8 2.62 -5.02 -7.32
N ASN A 9 3.76 -4.97 -6.62
CA ASN A 9 3.85 -5.25 -5.20
C ASN A 9 3.67 -3.96 -4.40
N VAL A 10 2.48 -3.76 -3.82
CA VAL A 10 2.24 -2.63 -2.92
C VAL A 10 3.05 -2.84 -1.64
N LYS A 11 4.02 -1.97 -1.39
CA LYS A 11 4.95 -2.07 -0.27
C LYS A 11 4.40 -1.43 0.99
N CYS A 12 4.78 -1.98 2.14
CA CYS A 12 4.53 -1.37 3.44
C CYS A 12 5.29 -0.05 3.57
N PRO A 13 4.64 1.09 3.85
CA PRO A 13 5.31 2.40 3.90
C PRO A 13 6.40 2.54 4.97
N MET A 14 6.46 1.61 5.94
CA MET A 14 7.38 1.69 7.08
C MET A 14 8.53 0.68 7.05
N CYS A 15 8.42 -0.40 6.26
CA CYS A 15 9.44 -1.45 6.28
C CYS A 15 9.57 -2.19 4.93
N GLU A 16 8.94 -1.66 3.89
CA GLU A 16 9.05 -2.07 2.48
C GLU A 16 8.60 -3.49 2.14
N THR A 17 8.24 -4.29 3.15
CA THR A 17 7.63 -5.61 2.96
C THR A 17 6.33 -5.47 2.19
N THR A 18 6.13 -6.30 1.16
CA THR A 18 4.90 -6.38 0.38
C THR A 18 3.68 -6.56 1.30
N LEU A 19 2.67 -5.71 1.11
CA LEU A 19 1.37 -5.83 1.73
C LEU A 19 0.45 -6.73 0.91
N VAL A 20 0.51 -6.59 -0.41
CA VAL A 20 -0.35 -7.24 -1.40
C VAL A 20 0.24 -7.06 -2.79
N THR A 21 0.02 -8.04 -3.65
CA THR A 21 0.36 -8.00 -5.07
C THR A 21 -0.93 -7.78 -5.86
N VAL A 22 -0.93 -6.83 -6.79
CA VAL A 22 -2.08 -6.52 -7.66
C VAL A 22 -1.69 -6.66 -9.12
N GLU A 23 -2.63 -7.04 -9.97
CA GLU A 23 -2.44 -7.04 -11.41
C GLU A 23 -2.43 -5.60 -11.94
N MET A 24 -1.46 -5.27 -12.78
CA MET A 24 -1.31 -3.96 -13.38
C MET A 24 -2.30 -3.83 -14.53
N GLY A 25 -3.19 -2.84 -14.43
CA GLY A 25 -4.23 -2.60 -15.44
C GLY A 25 -5.61 -3.16 -15.07
N GLU A 26 -5.72 -4.07 -14.09
CA GLU A 26 -7.01 -4.35 -13.48
C GLU A 26 -7.47 -3.14 -12.64
N GLU A 27 -8.74 -2.76 -12.81
CA GLU A 27 -9.38 -1.73 -12.00
C GLU A 27 -9.68 -2.26 -10.58
N VAL A 28 -8.64 -2.50 -9.78
CA VAL A 28 -8.81 -2.73 -8.34
C VAL A 28 -9.34 -1.43 -7.73
N LYS A 29 -10.62 -1.44 -7.32
CA LYS A 29 -11.33 -0.28 -6.76
C LYS A 29 -11.61 -0.47 -5.28
N GLY A 30 -11.54 0.63 -4.54
CA GLY A 30 -11.98 0.71 -3.14
C GLY A 30 -10.87 0.57 -2.09
N PRO A 31 -11.23 0.76 -0.81
CA PRO A 31 -10.31 0.63 0.31
C PRO A 31 -10.28 -0.80 0.87
N PHE A 32 -9.10 -1.40 0.91
CA PHE A 32 -8.88 -2.69 1.55
C PHE A 32 -7.90 -2.57 2.72
N GLN A 33 -8.12 -3.36 3.77
CA GLN A 33 -7.23 -3.38 4.92
C GLN A 33 -6.22 -4.52 4.80
N HIS A 34 -4.93 -4.17 4.87
CA HIS A 34 -3.83 -5.12 4.83
C HIS A 34 -3.04 -5.08 6.14
N LYS A 35 -2.62 -6.25 6.60
CA LYS A 35 -1.70 -6.39 7.74
C LYS A 35 -0.30 -6.63 7.19
N CYS A 36 0.66 -5.80 7.57
CA CYS A 36 2.06 -6.05 7.23
C CYS A 36 2.58 -7.29 7.97
N GLY A 37 3.04 -8.29 7.21
CA GLY A 37 3.60 -9.53 7.78
C GLY A 37 4.82 -9.32 8.67
N LYS A 38 5.69 -8.35 8.34
CA LYS A 38 6.92 -8.04 9.08
C LYS A 38 6.67 -7.12 10.27
N CYS A 39 6.18 -5.90 10.05
CA CYS A 39 6.09 -4.92 11.12
C CYS A 39 4.77 -4.96 11.93
N LYS A 40 3.81 -5.80 11.51
CA LYS A 40 2.49 -6.02 12.15
C LYS A 40 1.59 -4.78 12.24
N ARG A 41 1.89 -3.71 11.50
CA ARG A 41 1.00 -2.56 11.31
C ARG A 41 -0.14 -2.90 10.36
N TYR A 42 -1.28 -2.26 10.56
CA TYR A 42 -2.45 -2.38 9.70
C TYR A 42 -2.59 -1.12 8.87
N TRP A 43 -2.84 -1.32 7.57
CA TRP A 43 -2.87 -0.30 6.55
C TRP A 43 -4.19 -0.38 5.80
N ARG A 44 -4.87 0.76 5.62
CA ARG A 44 -5.96 0.88 4.67
C ARG A 44 -5.36 1.38 3.35
N VAL A 45 -5.38 0.54 2.33
CA VAL A 45 -4.94 0.88 0.97
C VAL A 45 -6.19 1.21 0.16
N ASP A 46 -6.33 2.48 -0.22
CA ASP A 46 -7.39 2.95 -1.10
C ASP A 46 -6.82 3.06 -2.52
N TYR A 47 -7.14 2.08 -3.36
CA TYR A 47 -6.62 1.98 -4.72
C TYR A 47 -7.23 3.04 -5.65
N THR A 48 -8.47 3.46 -5.36
CA THR A 48 -9.16 4.50 -6.11
C THR A 48 -8.54 5.87 -5.83
N LYS A 49 -8.31 6.19 -4.55
CA LYS A 49 -7.68 7.46 -4.14
C LYS A 49 -6.16 7.44 -4.22
N LYS A 50 -5.56 6.26 -4.44
CA LYS A 50 -4.11 6.04 -4.46
C LYS A 50 -3.45 6.51 -3.16
N VAL A 51 -3.99 6.05 -2.04
CA VAL A 51 -3.51 6.44 -0.70
C VAL A 51 -3.38 5.21 0.19
N VAL A 52 -2.31 5.18 0.99
CA VAL A 52 -2.17 4.25 2.12
C VAL A 52 -2.34 5.02 3.42
N THR A 53 -3.20 4.53 4.32
CA THR A 53 -3.46 5.16 5.63
C THR A 53 -3.16 4.18 6.76
N HIS A 54 -2.45 4.63 7.79
CA HIS A 54 -2.22 3.85 9.00
C HIS A 54 -3.53 3.66 9.76
N VAL A 55 -3.87 2.42 10.11
CA VAL A 55 -5.09 2.11 10.88
C VAL A 55 -4.75 1.83 12.34
N ARG A 56 -3.86 0.87 12.59
CA ARG A 56 -3.48 0.45 13.96
C ARG A 56 -2.13 -0.27 14.02
N GLY A 57 -1.65 -0.46 15.25
CA GLY A 57 -0.39 -1.14 15.55
C GLY A 57 0.81 -0.19 15.49
N LYS A 58 1.69 -0.25 16.50
CA LYS A 58 2.91 0.58 16.63
C LYS A 58 2.63 2.08 16.41
N VAL A 59 1.54 2.60 17.00
CA VAL A 59 1.03 3.97 16.77
C VAL A 59 2.10 5.02 17.06
N GLU A 60 2.81 4.88 18.18
CA GLU A 60 3.91 5.77 18.61
C GLU A 60 5.10 5.76 17.64
N LYS A 61 5.35 4.61 16.99
CA LYS A 61 6.43 4.43 16.00
C LYS A 61 5.95 4.67 14.57
N THR A 62 4.87 5.41 14.39
CA THR A 62 4.24 5.69 13.08
C THR A 62 3.70 7.12 13.08
N PRO A 63 4.56 8.15 13.08
CA PRO A 63 4.13 9.54 13.25
C PRO A 63 3.31 10.04 12.05
N ILE A 64 3.70 9.65 10.85
CA ILE A 64 2.95 9.92 9.62
C ILE A 64 1.79 8.93 9.55
N LYS A 65 0.60 9.35 9.12
CA LYS A 65 -0.60 8.51 9.05
C LYS A 65 -1.15 8.31 7.65
N LYS A 66 -0.66 9.07 6.67
CA LYS A 66 -1.13 9.04 5.28
C LYS A 66 0.05 9.11 4.32
N TRP A 67 -0.01 8.30 3.26
CA TRP A 67 0.98 8.21 2.20
C TRP A 67 0.29 8.18 0.84
N LEU A 68 0.89 8.81 -0.16
CA LEU A 68 0.48 8.70 -1.55
C LEU A 68 1.07 7.40 -2.13
N LEU A 69 0.22 6.60 -2.77
CA LEU A 69 0.57 5.32 -3.38
C LEU A 69 0.80 5.50 -4.88
N ASP A 70 1.94 5.03 -5.37
CA ASP A 70 2.18 4.85 -6.79
C ASP A 70 1.82 3.41 -7.19
N LEU A 71 0.73 3.25 -7.95
CA LEU A 71 0.27 1.94 -8.42
C LEU A 71 1.08 1.38 -9.60
N LYS A 72 2.04 2.13 -10.15
CA LYS A 72 2.98 1.61 -11.15
C LYS A 72 4.17 0.90 -10.50
N THR A 73 4.62 1.41 -9.35
CA THR A 73 5.81 0.91 -8.64
C THR A 73 5.47 0.15 -7.36
N GLY A 74 4.26 0.36 -6.83
CA GLY A 74 3.82 -0.14 -5.53
C GLY A 74 4.40 0.63 -4.34
N GLU A 75 5.13 1.73 -4.58
CA GLU A 75 5.79 2.51 -3.54
C GLU A 75 4.88 3.57 -2.94
N SER A 76 5.18 3.97 -1.71
CA SER A 76 4.39 4.96 -0.97
C SER A 76 5.26 6.11 -0.48
N LYS A 77 4.86 7.35 -0.76
CA LYS A 77 5.54 8.56 -0.29
C LYS A 77 4.75 9.25 0.82
N PRO A 78 5.38 9.71 1.90
CA PRO A 78 4.69 10.43 2.96
C PRO A 78 3.87 11.62 2.43
N HIS A 79 2.60 11.70 2.83
CA HIS A 79 1.77 12.88 2.55
C HIS A 79 1.98 13.87 3.70
N ILE A 80 3.00 14.71 3.57
CA ILE A 80 3.31 15.77 4.53
C ILE A 80 2.61 17.05 4.02
N HIS A 81 1.72 17.59 4.83
CA HIS A 81 1.13 18.92 4.61
C HIS A 81 2.02 19.99 5.23
#